data_AF-A0A8S0GXX0-F1
#
_entry.id   AF-A0A8S0GXX0-F1
#
_cell.length_a   1.000
_cell.length_b   1.000
_cell.length_c   1.000
_cell.angle_alpha   90.00
_cell.angle_beta   90.00
_cell.angle_gamma   90.00
#
_symmetry.space_group_name_H-M   'P 1'
#
loop_
_entity.id
_entity.type
_entity.pdbx_description
1 polymer ?
#
loop_
_entity_poly.entity_id
_entity_poly.type
_entity_poly.pdbx_seq_one_letter_code
_entity_poly.pdbx_strand_id
1 'polypeptide(L)'
;MPIAIHARNNTAAAQQVAIRDTAQGNNLANVNIPAQGNVVLYVLQADASADLYLICNANAAQAAQLSVVYQGHSSVVQDSDWARQWTVDGAVDGVQLDLA
;
A
#
# COMPACT_ATOMS: atom_id res chain seq x y z
N MET A 1 -4.07 -12.53 14.27
CA MET A 1 -2.99 -11.58 14.64
C MET A 1 -3.11 -10.37 13.72
N PRO A 2 -2.75 -9.15 14.15
CA PRO A 2 -2.76 -8.00 13.26
C PRO A 2 -1.76 -8.21 12.11
N ILE A 3 -2.08 -7.65 10.93
CA ILE A 3 -1.29 -7.79 9.71
C ILE A 3 -0.70 -6.44 9.37
N ALA A 4 0.62 -6.37 9.26
CA ALA A 4 1.28 -5.16 8.79
C ALA A 4 1.36 -5.16 7.25
N ILE A 5 0.98 -4.03 6.66
CA ILE A 5 1.24 -3.72 5.26
C ILE A 5 2.47 -2.84 5.25
N HIS A 6 3.57 -3.38 4.76
CA HIS A 6 4.82 -2.65 4.57
C HIS A 6 4.88 -2.08 3.17
N ALA A 7 5.57 -0.96 3.01
CA ALA A 7 5.88 -0.43 1.69
C ALA A 7 7.33 0.03 1.61
N ARG A 8 8.01 -0.51 0.60
CA ARG A 8 9.37 -0.19 0.24
C ARG A 8 9.37 0.63 -1.03
N ASN A 9 10.04 1.78 -0.96
CA ASN A 9 10.23 2.67 -2.09
C ASN A 9 11.64 2.47 -2.65
N ASN A 10 11.76 1.70 -3.73
CA ASN A 10 13.06 1.46 -4.38
C ASN A 10 13.42 2.58 -5.39
N THR A 11 12.67 3.68 -5.41
CA THR A 11 12.92 4.82 -6.30
C THR A 11 13.91 5.83 -5.70
N ALA A 12 14.39 6.77 -6.51
CA ALA A 12 15.31 7.82 -6.10
C ALA A 12 14.64 9.02 -5.39
N ALA A 13 13.31 9.05 -5.30
CA ALA A 13 12.57 10.17 -4.72
C ALA A 13 11.67 9.68 -3.59
N ALA A 14 11.54 10.47 -2.52
CA ALA A 14 10.55 10.21 -1.49
C ALA A 14 9.14 10.16 -2.11
N GLN A 15 8.30 9.27 -1.59
CA GLN A 15 6.92 9.12 -2.01
C GLN A 15 6.00 9.47 -0.85
N GLN A 16 5.01 10.30 -1.09
CA GLN A 16 3.91 10.48 -0.15
C GLN A 16 2.75 9.60 -0.59
N VAL A 17 2.29 8.73 0.30
CA VAL A 17 1.19 7.80 0.05
C VAL A 17 0.03 8.12 0.98
N ALA A 18 -1.13 8.45 0.42
CA ALA A 18 -2.39 8.47 1.18
C ALA A 18 -3.07 7.12 1.05
N ILE A 19 -3.59 6.59 2.16
CA ILE A 19 -4.28 5.31 2.24
C ILE A 19 -5.75 5.58 2.52
N ARG A 20 -6.64 4.96 1.74
CA ARG A 20 -8.09 5.03 1.95
C ARG A 20 -8.67 3.63 2.03
N ASP A 21 -9.58 3.39 2.97
CA ASP A 21 -10.40 2.18 3.02
C ASP A 21 -11.63 2.38 2.13
N THR A 22 -11.80 1.54 1.11
CA THR A 22 -12.96 1.64 0.21
C THR A 22 -14.28 1.33 0.91
N ALA A 23 -14.28 0.51 1.97
CA ALA A 23 -15.49 0.18 2.72
C ALA A 23 -16.03 1.38 3.51
N GLN A 24 -15.15 2.31 3.88
CA GLN A 24 -15.48 3.45 4.76
C GLN A 24 -15.37 4.81 4.06
N GLY A 25 -14.76 4.87 2.87
CA GLY A 25 -14.60 6.09 2.05
C GLY A 25 -13.64 7.14 2.63
N ASN A 26 -13.07 6.90 3.82
CA ASN A 26 -12.24 7.83 4.55
C ASN A 26 -10.75 7.59 4.33
N ASN A 27 -9.96 8.66 4.41
CA ASN A 27 -8.50 8.55 4.48
C ASN A 27 -8.14 7.95 5.84
N LEU A 28 -7.46 6.81 5.82
CA LEU A 28 -6.97 6.14 7.02
C LEU A 28 -5.67 6.77 7.52
N ALA A 29 -4.74 7.05 6.60
CA ALA A 29 -3.43 7.58 6.93
C ALA A 29 -2.78 8.28 5.72
N ASN A 30 -1.87 9.20 6.01
CA ASN A 30 -0.90 9.72 5.05
C ASN A 30 0.49 9.34 5.54
N VAL A 31 1.25 8.64 4.71
CA VAL A 31 2.57 8.10 5.05
C VAL A 31 3.60 8.64 4.08
N ASN A 32 4.69 9.17 4.62
CA ASN A 32 5.86 9.53 3.82
C ASN A 32 6.83 8.35 3.79
N ILE A 33 7.18 7.88 2.60
CA ILE A 33 8.16 6.82 2.37
C ILE A 33 9.43 7.47 1.82
N PRO A 34 10.53 7.53 2.58
CA PRO A 34 11.81 8.04 2.08
C PRO A 34 12.27 7.31 0.82
N ALA A 35 13.10 7.95 0.00
CA ALA A 35 13.79 7.26 -1.09
C ALA A 35 14.62 6.11 -0.53
N GLN A 36 14.55 4.93 -1.16
CA GLN A 36 15.20 3.69 -0.68
C GLN A 36 14.76 3.26 0.74
N GLY A 37 13.60 3.74 1.21
CA GLY A 37 13.08 3.47 2.54
C GLY A 37 12.04 2.35 2.57
N ASN A 38 11.86 1.73 3.74
CA ASN A 38 10.76 0.80 4.03
C ASN A 38 10.01 1.27 5.28
N VAL A 39 8.68 1.30 5.22
CA VAL A 39 7.82 1.76 6.32
C VAL A 39 6.58 0.89 6.45
N VAL A 40 5.98 0.87 7.63
CA VAL A 40 4.64 0.29 7.81
C VAL A 40 3.62 1.32 7.34
N LEU A 41 2.84 0.96 6.32
CA LEU A 41 1.75 1.77 5.78
C LEU A 41 0.52 1.73 6.67
N TYR A 42 0.09 0.53 7.03
CA TYR A 42 -1.14 0.31 7.78
C TYR A 42 -1.08 -1.04 8.49
N VAL A 43 -1.83 -1.17 9.58
CA VAL A 43 -1.97 -2.42 10.32
C VAL A 43 -3.44 -2.82 10.34
N LEU A 44 -3.77 -3.89 9.62
CA LEU A 44 -5.10 -4.49 9.64
C LEU A 44 -5.30 -5.29 10.93
N GLN A 45 -6.48 -5.15 11.52
CA GLN A 45 -6.87 -6.00 12.65
C GLN A 45 -7.19 -7.43 12.14
N ALA A 46 -7.18 -8.41 13.05
CA ALA A 46 -7.36 -9.82 12.69
C ALA A 46 -8.66 -10.07 11.91
N ASP A 47 -8.62 -11.02 10.97
CA ASP A 47 -9.74 -11.44 10.11
C ASP A 47 -10.30 -10.36 9.16
N ALA A 48 -9.53 -9.30 8.91
CA ALA A 48 -9.90 -8.25 7.97
C ALA A 48 -9.44 -8.54 6.53
N SER A 49 -10.37 -8.42 5.58
CA SER A 49 -10.06 -8.09 4.19
C SER A 49 -10.10 -6.58 4.04
N ALA A 50 -9.14 -5.98 3.34
CA ALA A 50 -9.19 -4.57 3.04
C ALA A 50 -8.83 -4.30 1.58
N ASP A 51 -9.61 -3.41 1.01
CA ASP A 51 -9.31 -2.78 -0.26
C ASP A 51 -8.79 -1.37 0.03
N LEU A 52 -7.52 -1.14 -0.29
CA LEU A 52 -6.83 0.11 -0.02
C LEU A 52 -6.57 0.87 -1.30
N TYR A 53 -6.82 2.18 -1.28
CA TYR A 53 -6.45 3.08 -2.36
C TYR A 53 -5.16 3.82 -1.98
N LEU A 54 -4.08 3.61 -2.72
CA LEU A 54 -2.77 4.19 -2.48
C LEU A 54 -2.54 5.39 -3.42
N ILE A 55 -2.57 6.62 -2.89
CA ILE A 55 -2.38 7.84 -3.70
C ILE A 55 -0.95 8.34 -3.57
N CYS A 56 -0.18 8.36 -4.66
CA CYS A 56 1.24 8.74 -4.64
C CYS A 56 1.49 10.23 -4.97
N ASN A 57 2.50 10.84 -4.33
CA ASN A 57 3.08 12.17 -4.64
C ASN A 57 2.16 13.40 -4.53
N ALA A 58 0.98 13.30 -3.90
CA ALA A 58 0.05 14.41 -3.62
C ALA A 58 -0.38 15.29 -4.81
N ASN A 59 0.04 14.97 -6.04
CA ASN A 59 -0.22 15.75 -7.25
C ASN A 59 -0.70 14.81 -8.36
N ALA A 60 -1.94 15.07 -8.80
CA ALA A 60 -2.77 14.25 -9.69
C ALA A 60 -3.12 12.87 -9.13
N ALA A 61 -4.41 12.56 -9.07
CA ALA A 61 -4.99 11.38 -8.42
C ALA A 61 -4.62 10.08 -9.13
N GLN A 62 -3.39 9.62 -8.92
CA GLN A 62 -2.89 8.31 -9.33
C GLN A 62 -3.10 7.35 -8.19
N ALA A 63 -3.66 6.18 -8.48
CA ALA A 63 -3.98 5.25 -7.43
C ALA A 63 -3.81 3.79 -7.79
N ALA A 64 -3.34 3.04 -6.81
CA ALA A 64 -3.40 1.60 -6.85
C ALA A 64 -4.49 1.12 -5.89
N GLN A 65 -5.31 0.16 -6.32
CA GLN A 65 -6.18 -0.60 -5.45
C GLN A 65 -5.42 -1.84 -4.99
N LEU A 66 -5.22 -1.97 -3.68
CA LEU A 66 -4.62 -3.14 -3.07
C LEU A 66 -5.70 -3.94 -2.37
N SER A 67 -5.88 -5.21 -2.74
CA SER A 67 -6.77 -6.13 -2.05
C SER A 67 -5.95 -7.09 -1.19
N VAL A 68 -6.05 -6.95 0.13
CA VAL A 68 -5.36 -7.80 1.10
C VAL A 68 -6.34 -8.81 1.68
N VAL A 69 -6.01 -10.10 1.56
CA VAL A 69 -6.79 -11.20 2.14
C VAL A 69 -5.89 -12.04 3.04
N TYR A 70 -6.20 -12.08 4.34
CA TYR A 70 -5.50 -12.89 5.33
C TYR A 70 -5.67 -14.40 5.06
N GLN A 71 -4.58 -15.16 5.08
CA GLN A 71 -4.52 -16.60 4.73
C GLN A 71 -5.00 -16.94 3.30
N GLY A 72 -5.13 -15.94 2.42
CA GLY A 72 -5.42 -16.10 1.00
C GLY A 72 -4.34 -15.46 0.11
N HIS A 73 -4.57 -15.45 -1.19
CA HIS A 73 -3.74 -14.68 -2.13
C HIS A 73 -4.03 -13.18 -1.96
N SER A 74 -3.04 -12.40 -1.54
CA SER A 74 -3.10 -10.93 -1.60
C SER A 74 -2.66 -10.45 -2.98
N SER A 75 -3.31 -9.43 -3.53
CA SER A 75 -3.02 -8.92 -4.87
C SER A 75 -3.13 -7.40 -4.94
N VAL A 76 -2.27 -6.78 -5.74
CA VAL A 76 -2.41 -5.37 -6.12
C VAL A 76 -3.02 -5.32 -7.52
N VAL A 77 -4.08 -4.55 -7.66
CA VAL A 77 -4.62 -4.13 -8.94
C VAL A 77 -4.36 -2.63 -9.06
N GLN A 78 -3.34 -2.28 -9.82
CA GLN A 78 -2.99 -0.89 -10.05
C GLN A 78 -3.78 -0.35 -11.26
N ASP A 79 -4.82 0.43 -10.99
CA ASP A 79 -5.53 1.21 -12.01
C ASP A 79 -4.90 2.61 -12.13
N SER A 80 -3.65 2.65 -12.61
CA SER A 80 -2.88 3.89 -12.73
C SER A 80 -2.06 3.91 -14.02
N ASP A 81 -1.98 5.11 -14.61
CA ASP A 81 -1.08 5.47 -15.71
C ASP A 81 0.40 5.65 -15.28
N TRP A 82 0.70 5.41 -14.01
CA TRP A 82 2.06 5.53 -13.49
C TRP A 82 2.94 4.40 -14.01
N ALA A 83 4.08 4.77 -14.60
CA ALA A 83 5.05 3.82 -15.13
C ALA A 83 5.69 2.92 -14.05
N ARG A 84 5.60 3.31 -12.77
CA ARG A 84 6.09 2.51 -11.65
C ARG A 84 4.98 1.66 -11.08
N GLN A 85 5.31 0.43 -10.72
CA GLN A 85 4.33 -0.56 -10.29
C GLN A 85 4.61 -1.00 -8.87
N TRP A 86 3.54 -1.12 -8.08
CA TRP A 86 3.59 -1.81 -6.81
C TRP A 86 3.51 -3.32 -7.04
N THR A 87 4.48 -4.06 -6.51
CA THR A 87 4.45 -5.51 -6.45
C THR A 87 4.11 -5.97 -5.04
N VAL A 88 3.45 -7.13 -4.94
CA VAL A 88 3.08 -7.74 -3.66
C VAL A 88 3.99 -8.92 -3.40
N ASP A 89 4.65 -8.88 -2.25
CA ASP A 89 5.44 -9.97 -1.73
C ASP A 89 4.96 -10.35 -0.32
N GLY A 90 5.23 -11.60 0.10
CA GLY A 90 4.95 -12.05 1.45
C GLY A 90 5.93 -11.47 2.46
N ALA A 91 5.42 -11.00 3.61
CA ALA A 91 6.24 -10.59 4.75
C ALA A 91 5.99 -11.49 5.97
N VAL A 92 6.93 -11.50 6.93
CA VAL A 92 6.85 -12.34 8.14
C VAL A 92 5.59 -12.06 8.98
N ASP A 93 5.14 -10.81 8.99
CA ASP A 93 4.00 -10.29 9.75
C ASP A 93 2.87 -9.76 8.87
N GLY A 94 2.91 -10.03 7.56
CA GLY A 94 1.85 -9.61 6.65
C GLY A 94 2.27 -9.52 5.18
N VAL A 95 2.17 -8.32 4.61
CA VAL A 95 2.37 -8.06 3.18
C VAL A 95 3.46 -7.00 3.00
N GLN A 96 4.37 -7.22 2.05
CA GLN A 96 5.31 -6.21 1.58
C GLN A 96 4.85 -5.71 0.22
N LEU A 97 4.73 -4.39 0.09
CA LEU A 97 4.60 -3.72 -1.19
C LEU A 97 5.97 -3.19 -1.60
N ASP A 98 6.40 -3.49 -2.82
CA ASP A 98 7.64 -2.96 -3.37
C ASP A 98 7.29 -2.04 -4.55
N LEU A 99 7.75 -0.79 -4.49
CA LEU A 99 7.62 0.16 -5.58
C LEU A 99 8.94 0.24 -6.34
N ALA A 100 8.90 -0.12 -7.62
CA ALA A 100 10.03 -0.01 -8.56
C ALA A 100 9.74 1.03 -9.66
#